data_AF-A0A514JIZ9-F1
#
_entry.id   AF-A0A514JIZ9-F1
#
_cell.length_a   1.000
_cell.length_b   1.000
_cell.length_c   1.000
_cell.angle_alpha   90.00
_cell.angle_beta   90.00
_cell.angle_gamma   90.00
#
_symmetry.space_group_name_H-M   'P 1'
#
loop_
_entity.id
_entity.type
_entity.pdbx_description
1 polymer ?
#
loop_
_entity_poly.entity_id
_entity_poly.type
_entity_poly.pdbx_seq_one_letter_code
_entity_poly.pdbx_strand_id
1 'polypeptide(L)'
;MRRNRTAGILLALGALFGGGLAAAAPAHSAPTPTADGASAALRTVSPAEQRTARTFWTPERMRGAAPLDLRLTPKAAAAPKTPAPDGKAATVVPGAAPTAFPEGGAPWTGGGAVVSTSGRVFFTFDGRTASCSGNAVTSANASTVITAGHCVKYQGSWHTNWVFVPAYDDGKAPYGQWTATRTLTTPQWEASEDINHDVGAAVVAPLNGRTLTSVVGAQGLQFNGGYNKQMYAFGFPAASPYDGSALIHCSGNSSKDFLFSQDHSLACDMTGGSSGGPWFTGFDEATGTGLQVSVNSFGYTFLPNRMFGPYFGDVAKALYDRAQAA
;
A
#
# COMPACT_ATOMS: atom_id res chain seq x y z
N MET A 1 -11.92 68.24 61.34
CA MET A 1 -13.06 69.17 61.50
C MET A 1 -13.77 69.33 60.17
N ARG A 2 -15.12 69.35 60.18
CA ARG A 2 -16.06 69.86 59.16
C ARG A 2 -16.09 69.11 57.80
N ARG A 3 -17.10 68.31 57.46
CA ARG A 3 -18.53 68.55 57.09
C ARG A 3 -18.76 69.32 55.77
N ASN A 4 -19.63 68.72 54.95
CA ASN A 4 -20.63 69.29 54.02
C ASN A 4 -20.20 69.65 52.57
N ARG A 5 -20.85 69.04 51.56
CA ARG A 5 -22.03 69.50 50.76
C ARG A 5 -21.65 70.72 49.89
N THR A 6 -21.93 70.85 48.58
CA THR A 6 -23.16 70.56 47.81
C THR A 6 -22.93 70.88 46.32
N ALA A 7 -23.64 70.16 45.42
CA ALA A 7 -24.34 70.57 44.18
C ALA A 7 -23.79 71.66 43.23
N GLY A 8 -23.88 71.39 41.91
CA GLY A 8 -24.10 72.46 40.93
C GLY A 8 -23.86 72.16 39.44
N ILE A 9 -24.96 71.96 38.71
CA ILE A 9 -25.27 72.49 37.37
C ILE A 9 -24.91 71.67 36.10
N LEU A 10 -25.98 71.46 35.32
CA LEU A 10 -26.12 70.88 33.99
C LEU A 10 -25.53 71.73 32.87
N LEU A 11 -25.11 71.09 31.77
CA LEU A 11 -25.29 71.59 30.41
C LEU A 11 -25.48 70.41 29.45
N ALA A 12 -26.64 70.37 28.81
CA ALA A 12 -27.01 69.42 27.79
C ALA A 12 -26.53 69.90 26.41
N LEU A 13 -26.04 68.98 25.59
CA LEU A 13 -26.01 69.13 24.13
C LEU A 13 -26.31 67.76 23.51
N GLY A 14 -27.47 67.69 22.86
CA GLY A 14 -27.91 66.52 22.12
C GLY A 14 -27.20 66.40 20.78
N ALA A 15 -26.94 65.16 20.38
CA ALA A 15 -26.68 64.79 19.00
C ALA A 15 -27.46 63.50 18.71
N LEU A 16 -28.40 63.62 17.77
CA LEU A 16 -29.16 62.51 17.21
C LEU A 16 -28.20 61.56 16.48
N PHE A 17 -28.23 60.27 16.81
CA PHE A 17 -27.73 59.21 15.93
C PHE A 17 -28.89 58.28 15.57
N GLY A 18 -29.20 58.23 14.28
CA GLY A 18 -30.20 57.35 13.69
C GLY A 18 -29.80 55.89 13.86
N GLY A 19 -30.72 55.09 14.41
CA GLY A 19 -30.60 53.64 14.47
C GLY A 19 -30.79 53.03 13.09
N GLY A 20 -29.69 52.64 12.45
CA GLY A 20 -29.71 51.68 11.36
C GLY A 20 -29.85 50.27 11.93
N LEU A 21 -31.04 49.69 11.88
CA LEU A 21 -31.26 48.26 12.07
C LEU A 21 -30.64 47.52 10.90
N ALA A 22 -29.39 47.06 11.05
CA ALA A 22 -28.85 46.05 10.17
C ALA A 22 -29.54 44.72 10.49
N ALA A 23 -30.42 44.28 9.60
CA ALA A 23 -30.97 42.93 9.64
C ALA A 23 -29.81 41.92 9.52
N ALA A 24 -29.59 41.15 10.58
CA ALA A 24 -28.67 40.02 10.54
C ALA A 24 -29.20 39.02 9.51
N ALA A 25 -28.50 38.89 8.38
CA ALA A 25 -28.75 37.83 7.42
C ALA A 25 -28.61 36.47 8.13
N PRO A 26 -29.46 35.47 7.84
CA PRO A 26 -29.27 34.14 8.38
C PRO A 26 -27.91 33.64 7.92
N ALA A 27 -27.04 33.33 8.89
CA ALA A 27 -25.80 32.61 8.63
C ALA A 27 -26.20 31.28 7.99
N HIS A 28 -26.05 31.19 6.67
CA HIS A 28 -26.15 29.93 5.98
C HIS A 28 -24.97 29.10 6.45
N SER A 29 -25.25 28.05 7.22
CA SER A 29 -24.28 27.01 7.52
C SER A 29 -23.65 26.59 6.20
N ALA A 30 -22.36 26.89 6.03
CA ALA A 30 -21.61 26.36 4.90
C ALA A 30 -21.80 24.84 4.91
N PRO A 31 -22.04 24.21 3.74
CA PRO A 31 -22.10 22.76 3.69
C PRO A 31 -20.79 22.21 4.28
N THR A 32 -20.92 21.38 5.31
CA THR A 32 -19.81 20.64 5.89
C THR A 32 -19.10 19.92 4.74
N PRO A 33 -17.78 20.10 4.54
CA PRO A 33 -17.07 19.30 3.57
C PRO A 33 -17.26 17.84 3.99
N THR A 34 -17.92 17.05 3.13
CA THR A 34 -17.94 15.60 3.26
C THR A 34 -16.50 15.15 3.18
N ALA A 35 -15.93 14.80 4.33
CA ALA A 35 -14.64 14.16 4.37
C ALA A 35 -14.77 12.83 3.65
N ASP A 36 -14.12 12.68 2.50
CA ASP A 36 -13.63 11.38 1.99
C ASP A 36 -12.54 10.78 2.93
N GLY A 37 -12.53 11.18 4.20
CA GLY A 37 -11.53 10.93 5.22
C GLY A 37 -11.85 9.72 6.09
N ALA A 38 -12.28 8.61 5.48
CA ALA A 38 -12.29 7.34 6.19
C ALA A 38 -10.82 6.94 6.46
N SER A 39 -10.45 6.85 7.74
CA SER A 39 -9.11 6.43 8.13
C SER A 39 -8.88 4.97 7.73
N ALA A 40 -7.69 4.61 7.23
CA ALA A 40 -7.37 3.23 6.80
C ALA A 40 -7.76 2.19 7.86
N ALA A 41 -8.41 1.10 7.44
CA ALA A 41 -8.85 0.05 8.36
C ALA A 41 -7.62 -0.66 8.96
N LEU A 42 -7.72 -1.05 10.23
CA LEU A 42 -6.59 -1.54 11.01
C LEU A 42 -7.03 -2.69 11.92
N ARG A 43 -6.22 -3.75 11.95
CA ARG A 43 -6.21 -4.78 12.99
C ARG A 43 -4.91 -4.73 13.78
N THR A 44 -5.04 -4.62 15.10
CA THR A 44 -3.91 -4.79 16.03
C THR A 44 -3.73 -6.28 16.35
N VAL A 45 -2.49 -6.76 16.36
CA VAL A 45 -2.12 -8.14 16.69
C VAL A 45 -1.61 -8.19 18.13
N SER A 46 -2.28 -8.94 18.99
CA SER A 46 -1.89 -9.03 20.41
C SER A 46 -0.52 -9.69 20.59
N PRO A 47 0.20 -9.42 21.71
CA PRO A 47 1.46 -10.09 21.99
C PRO A 47 1.36 -11.63 22.03
N ALA A 48 0.20 -12.17 22.40
CA ALA A 48 -0.04 -13.62 22.39
C ALA A 48 -0.09 -14.17 20.97
N GLU A 49 -0.84 -13.53 20.08
CA GLU A 49 -0.90 -13.89 18.66
C GLU A 49 0.45 -13.73 17.98
N GLN A 50 1.20 -12.69 18.34
CA GLN A 50 2.56 -12.51 17.82
C GLN A 50 3.47 -13.69 18.20
N ARG A 51 3.40 -14.16 19.46
CA ARG A 51 4.16 -15.35 19.89
C ARG A 51 3.72 -16.60 19.15
N THR A 52 2.43 -16.79 18.93
CA THR A 52 1.90 -17.92 18.14
C THR A 52 2.44 -17.88 16.72
N ALA A 53 2.34 -16.74 16.04
CA ALA A 53 2.80 -16.60 14.66
C ALA A 53 4.31 -16.90 14.49
N ARG A 54 5.15 -16.50 15.47
CA ARG A 54 6.60 -16.75 15.47
C ARG A 54 6.97 -18.23 15.45
N THR A 55 6.15 -19.10 16.04
CA THR A 55 6.41 -20.55 16.11
C THR A 55 5.51 -21.36 15.18
N PHE A 56 4.47 -20.74 14.63
CA PHE A 56 3.53 -21.39 13.72
C PHE A 56 4.19 -21.79 12.40
N TRP A 57 5.03 -20.93 11.81
CA TRP A 57 5.63 -21.17 10.50
C TRP A 57 6.94 -21.95 10.57
N THR A 58 6.88 -23.21 10.12
CA THR A 58 8.06 -24.03 9.83
C THR A 58 8.40 -23.96 8.33
N PRO A 59 9.62 -24.36 7.92
CA PRO A 59 9.96 -24.47 6.50
C PRO A 59 8.95 -25.28 5.69
N GLU A 60 8.43 -26.37 6.26
CA GLU A 60 7.44 -27.25 5.61
C GLU A 60 6.11 -26.53 5.40
N ARG A 61 5.62 -25.79 6.41
CA ARG A 61 4.39 -25.01 6.26
C ARG A 61 4.54 -23.86 5.27
N MET A 62 5.72 -23.23 5.22
CA MET A 62 6.00 -22.17 4.25
C MET A 62 6.02 -22.72 2.82
N ARG A 63 6.70 -23.85 2.58
CA ARG A 63 6.68 -24.52 1.26
C ARG A 63 5.28 -24.96 0.84
N GLY A 64 4.49 -25.47 1.79
CA GLY A 64 3.12 -25.93 1.56
C GLY A 64 2.03 -24.83 1.58
N ALA A 65 2.39 -23.56 1.80
CA ALA A 65 1.41 -22.48 1.89
C ALA A 65 0.75 -22.23 0.53
N ALA A 66 -0.58 -22.26 0.48
CA ALA A 66 -1.31 -22.09 -0.77
C ALA A 66 -1.11 -20.66 -1.31
N PRO A 67 -0.70 -20.48 -2.58
CA PRO A 67 -0.65 -19.13 -3.16
C PRO A 67 -2.04 -18.50 -3.15
N LEU A 68 -2.15 -17.27 -2.67
CA LEU A 68 -3.36 -16.48 -2.89
C LEU A 68 -3.29 -15.89 -4.31
N ASP A 69 -4.34 -16.13 -5.09
CA ASP A 69 -4.50 -15.63 -6.47
C ASP A 69 -5.86 -14.95 -6.58
N LEU A 70 -5.86 -13.69 -7.00
CA LEU A 70 -7.08 -12.94 -7.25
C LEU A 70 -7.31 -12.87 -8.76
N ARG A 71 -8.30 -13.63 -9.23
CA ARG A 71 -8.68 -13.67 -10.65
C ARG A 71 -10.08 -13.13 -10.85
N LEU A 72 -10.17 -12.04 -11.60
CA LEU A 72 -11.45 -11.41 -11.93
C LEU A 72 -12.08 -12.08 -13.15
N THR A 73 -13.35 -12.42 -13.02
CA THR A 73 -14.22 -12.87 -14.12
C THR A 73 -14.94 -11.68 -14.74
N PRO A 74 -15.49 -11.79 -15.97
CA PRO A 74 -16.23 -10.69 -16.59
C PRO A 74 -17.38 -10.14 -15.73
N LYS A 75 -18.04 -11.00 -14.93
CA LYS A 75 -19.17 -10.61 -14.07
C LYS A 75 -18.72 -9.80 -12.84
N ALA A 76 -17.51 -10.04 -12.34
CA ALA A 76 -16.95 -9.33 -11.19
C ALA A 76 -16.39 -7.95 -11.54
N ALA A 77 -16.36 -7.58 -12.83
CA ALA A 77 -15.68 -6.40 -13.34
C ALA A 77 -16.62 -5.22 -13.71
N ALA A 78 -17.87 -5.19 -13.22
CA ALA A 78 -18.82 -4.12 -13.51
C ALA A 78 -18.62 -2.87 -12.60
N ALA A 79 -18.51 -1.68 -13.21
CA ALA A 79 -17.85 -0.44 -12.73
C ALA A 79 -18.74 0.58 -11.93
N PRO A 80 -18.19 1.76 -11.49
CA PRO A 80 -18.15 2.96 -12.36
C PRO A 80 -16.97 4.00 -12.25
N LYS A 81 -16.74 4.67 -13.41
CA LYS A 81 -16.33 6.08 -13.76
C LYS A 81 -14.88 6.65 -13.60
N THR A 82 -14.47 7.32 -14.70
CA THR A 82 -13.19 7.98 -15.05
C THR A 82 -12.98 9.40 -14.50
N PRO A 83 -11.71 9.79 -14.25
CA PRO A 83 -11.22 11.16 -14.46
C PRO A 83 -10.11 11.23 -15.54
N ALA A 84 -9.97 12.41 -16.14
CA ALA A 84 -8.99 12.75 -17.17
C ALA A 84 -7.57 12.99 -16.61
N PRO A 85 -6.50 12.73 -17.37
CA PRO A 85 -5.14 13.11 -16.99
C PRO A 85 -4.82 14.56 -17.39
N ASP A 86 -4.56 15.43 -16.41
CA ASP A 86 -3.92 16.73 -16.63
C ASP A 86 -2.48 16.70 -16.11
N GLY A 87 -1.51 16.73 -17.04
CA GLY A 87 -0.10 16.94 -16.71
C GLY A 87 0.87 16.35 -17.73
N LYS A 88 1.64 17.21 -18.40
CA LYS A 88 2.78 16.79 -19.24
C LYS A 88 3.95 16.37 -18.35
N ALA A 89 4.37 15.13 -18.44
CA ALA A 89 5.66 14.69 -17.91
C ALA A 89 6.68 14.62 -19.06
N ALA A 90 7.84 15.26 -18.87
CA ALA A 90 9.02 15.08 -19.71
C ALA A 90 10.15 14.51 -18.85
N THR A 91 10.83 13.48 -19.35
CA THR A 91 12.13 13.06 -18.82
C THR A 91 12.94 12.39 -19.93
N VAL A 92 14.16 12.88 -20.13
CA VAL A 92 15.21 12.25 -20.94
C VAL A 92 16.14 11.54 -19.96
N VAL A 93 16.51 10.28 -20.23
CA VAL A 93 17.58 9.59 -19.49
C VAL A 93 18.56 8.97 -20.49
N PRO A 94 19.89 9.11 -20.31
CA PRO A 94 20.90 8.44 -21.11
C PRO A 94 20.89 6.92 -20.89
N GLY A 95 21.15 6.16 -21.95
CA GLY A 95 21.17 4.70 -21.95
C GLY A 95 22.43 4.08 -21.33
N ALA A 96 22.23 2.93 -20.69
CA ALA A 96 23.19 1.84 -20.59
C ALA A 96 22.40 0.50 -20.65
N ALA A 97 23.02 -0.50 -21.27
CA ALA A 97 22.38 -1.63 -21.95
C ALA A 97 21.56 -2.61 -21.07
N PRO A 98 20.51 -3.26 -21.61
CA PRO A 98 19.63 -4.14 -20.85
C PRO A 98 20.16 -5.58 -20.83
N THR A 99 19.94 -6.30 -19.72
CA THR A 99 19.67 -7.74 -19.84
C THR A 99 18.47 -8.25 -19.04
N ALA A 100 17.67 -7.41 -18.37
CA ALA A 100 16.43 -7.86 -17.72
C ALA A 100 15.16 -7.06 -18.10
N PHE A 101 15.22 -6.23 -19.16
CA PHE A 101 14.08 -5.45 -19.67
C PHE A 101 13.90 -5.55 -21.19
N PRO A 102 12.68 -5.89 -21.68
CA PRO A 102 11.53 -6.38 -20.92
C PRO A 102 11.70 -7.84 -20.47
N GLU A 103 10.96 -8.26 -19.45
CA GLU A 103 10.92 -9.63 -18.95
C GLU A 103 9.48 -10.02 -18.56
N GLY A 104 9.07 -11.25 -18.87
CA GLY A 104 7.72 -11.75 -18.64
C GLY A 104 7.54 -12.52 -17.33
N GLY A 105 8.59 -12.97 -16.65
CA GLY A 105 8.45 -13.73 -15.41
C GLY A 105 9.65 -14.60 -15.06
N ALA A 106 10.87 -14.13 -15.30
CA ALA A 106 12.08 -14.90 -15.00
C ALA A 106 12.56 -14.69 -13.56
N PRO A 107 13.37 -15.62 -13.00
CA PRO A 107 14.07 -15.39 -11.75
C PRO A 107 14.96 -14.15 -11.80
N TRP A 108 14.89 -13.31 -10.77
CA TRP A 108 15.76 -12.15 -10.65
C TRP A 108 17.19 -12.56 -10.28
N THR A 109 18.16 -12.21 -11.14
CA THR A 109 19.58 -12.54 -10.96
C THR A 109 20.47 -11.32 -10.74
N GLY A 110 19.93 -10.10 -10.83
CA GLY A 110 20.70 -8.85 -10.72
C GLY A 110 21.17 -8.50 -9.30
N GLY A 111 20.72 -9.21 -8.27
CA GLY A 111 21.08 -8.91 -6.88
C GLY A 111 20.49 -7.57 -6.40
N GLY A 112 21.27 -6.82 -5.63
CA GLY A 112 20.90 -5.48 -5.15
C GLY A 112 19.87 -5.46 -4.02
N ALA A 113 19.44 -4.25 -3.64
CA ALA A 113 18.57 -4.02 -2.49
C ALA A 113 17.21 -4.75 -2.61
N VAL A 114 16.66 -4.89 -3.81
CA VAL A 114 15.37 -5.56 -4.04
C VAL A 114 15.33 -6.99 -3.50
N VAL A 115 16.47 -7.69 -3.48
CA VAL A 115 16.56 -9.07 -2.97
C VAL A 115 16.29 -9.13 -1.47
N SER A 116 16.86 -8.20 -0.70
CA SER A 116 16.67 -8.16 0.76
C SER A 116 15.38 -7.45 1.16
N THR A 117 14.94 -6.43 0.42
CA THR A 117 13.71 -5.68 0.76
C THR A 117 12.44 -6.42 0.37
N SER A 118 12.48 -7.23 -0.69
CA SER A 118 11.34 -8.06 -1.10
C SER A 118 11.30 -9.35 -0.29
N GLY A 119 10.10 -9.82 0.02
CA GLY A 119 9.93 -11.04 0.77
C GLY A 119 8.60 -11.72 0.52
N ARG A 120 8.54 -12.98 0.93
CA ARG A 120 7.33 -13.77 0.90
C ARG A 120 6.54 -13.51 2.17
N VAL A 121 5.23 -13.36 2.03
CA VAL A 121 4.30 -13.11 3.13
C VAL A 121 3.52 -14.39 3.37
N PHE A 122 3.45 -14.85 4.61
CA PHE A 122 2.70 -16.04 5.00
C PHE A 122 1.65 -15.69 6.04
N PHE A 123 0.47 -16.30 5.92
CA PHE A 123 -0.64 -16.03 6.81
C PHE A 123 -1.64 -17.19 6.82
N THR A 124 -2.55 -17.18 7.78
CA THR A 124 -3.71 -18.06 7.85
C THR A 124 -4.94 -17.28 7.40
N PHE A 125 -5.62 -17.82 6.38
CA PHE A 125 -6.85 -17.30 5.81
C PHE A 125 -7.87 -18.43 5.80
N ASP A 126 -9.05 -18.23 6.39
CA ASP A 126 -10.12 -19.24 6.49
C ASP A 126 -9.63 -20.63 6.94
N GLY A 127 -8.77 -20.65 7.97
CA GLY A 127 -8.23 -21.88 8.55
C GLY A 127 -7.14 -22.58 7.73
N ARG A 128 -6.79 -22.09 6.54
CA ARG A 128 -5.70 -22.63 5.71
C ARG A 128 -4.47 -21.72 5.70
N THR A 129 -3.29 -22.32 5.52
CA THR A 129 -2.04 -21.60 5.27
C THR A 129 -2.04 -21.06 3.86
N ALA A 130 -1.77 -19.76 3.72
CA ALA A 130 -1.71 -19.06 2.45
C ALA A 130 -0.45 -18.18 2.35
N SER A 131 -0.10 -17.79 1.12
CA SER A 131 1.05 -16.94 0.86
C SER A 131 0.79 -15.86 -0.19
N CYS A 132 1.50 -14.75 0.00
CA CYS A 132 1.62 -13.59 -0.86
C CYS A 132 3.10 -13.15 -0.90
N SER A 133 3.35 -11.96 -1.41
CA SER A 133 4.60 -11.22 -1.39
C SER A 133 4.42 -9.84 -0.75
N GLY A 134 5.52 -9.18 -0.45
CA GLY A 134 5.54 -7.81 0.08
C GLY A 134 6.93 -7.21 -0.01
N ASN A 135 7.03 -5.93 0.35
CA ASN A 135 8.29 -5.20 0.30
C ASN A 135 8.47 -4.29 1.51
N ALA A 136 9.68 -4.30 2.08
CA ALA A 136 10.10 -3.37 3.13
C ALA A 136 10.33 -1.98 2.54
N VAL A 137 9.68 -0.97 3.12
CA VAL A 137 9.71 0.41 2.62
C VAL A 137 10.27 1.38 3.63
N THR A 138 10.85 2.48 3.14
CA THR A 138 11.28 3.58 4.01
C THR A 138 10.09 4.09 4.82
N SER A 139 10.22 4.17 6.14
CA SER A 139 9.14 4.57 7.05
C SER A 139 9.72 5.16 8.35
N ALA A 140 8.99 6.06 9.02
CA ALA A 140 9.44 6.65 10.28
C ALA A 140 9.67 5.61 11.39
N ASN A 141 8.87 4.54 11.44
CA ASN A 141 9.03 3.44 12.39
C ASN A 141 10.02 2.34 11.97
N ALA A 142 10.64 2.47 10.77
CA ALA A 142 11.59 1.50 10.21
C ALA A 142 11.07 0.05 10.14
N SER A 143 9.74 -0.14 10.14
CA SER A 143 9.10 -1.45 10.35
C SER A 143 7.87 -1.68 9.46
N THR A 144 7.72 -0.91 8.38
CA THR A 144 6.57 -0.99 7.47
C THR A 144 6.88 -1.90 6.28
N VAL A 145 5.93 -2.79 5.98
CA VAL A 145 5.86 -3.60 4.75
C VAL A 145 4.63 -3.16 3.97
N ILE A 146 4.78 -2.93 2.66
CA ILE A 146 3.66 -2.72 1.73
C ILE A 146 3.38 -4.03 0.99
N THR A 147 2.09 -4.35 0.84
CA THR A 147 1.57 -5.55 0.17
C THR A 147 0.19 -5.24 -0.45
N ALA A 148 -0.54 -6.22 -0.94
CA ALA A 148 -1.90 -6.06 -1.44
C ALA A 148 -2.92 -6.11 -0.28
N GLY A 149 -4.08 -5.47 -0.45
CA GLY A 149 -5.16 -5.48 0.53
C GLY A 149 -5.64 -6.90 0.83
N HIS A 150 -5.84 -7.71 -0.21
CA HIS A 150 -6.23 -9.11 -0.09
C HIS A 150 -5.20 -9.99 0.63
N CYS A 151 -3.94 -9.54 0.72
CA CYS A 151 -2.86 -10.22 1.45
C CYS A 151 -2.83 -9.88 2.95
N VAL A 152 -3.70 -8.99 3.43
CA VAL A 152 -3.90 -8.69 4.86
C VAL A 152 -5.34 -8.95 5.32
N LYS A 153 -6.32 -8.76 4.44
CA LYS A 153 -7.73 -9.01 4.69
C LYS A 153 -8.44 -9.37 3.39
N TYR A 154 -9.22 -10.45 3.40
CA TYR A 154 -10.01 -10.83 2.24
C TYR A 154 -11.25 -11.63 2.67
N GLN A 155 -12.34 -11.50 1.91
CA GLN A 155 -13.64 -12.14 2.17
C GLN A 155 -14.15 -11.85 3.59
N GLY A 156 -14.02 -10.59 4.02
CA GLY A 156 -14.41 -10.11 5.35
C GLY A 156 -13.47 -10.50 6.49
N SER A 157 -12.51 -11.42 6.27
CA SER A 157 -11.60 -11.93 7.29
C SER A 157 -10.26 -11.23 7.26
N TRP A 158 -9.82 -10.72 8.41
CA TRP A 158 -8.42 -10.35 8.60
C TRP A 158 -7.58 -11.60 8.79
N HIS A 159 -6.42 -11.63 8.14
CA HIS A 159 -5.55 -12.80 8.23
C HIS A 159 -4.84 -12.89 9.58
N THR A 160 -4.60 -14.12 10.02
CA THR A 160 -3.89 -14.42 11.28
C THR A 160 -2.55 -15.08 10.98
N ASN A 161 -1.72 -15.29 12.01
CA ASN A 161 -0.37 -15.83 11.84
C ASN A 161 0.45 -15.09 10.77
N TRP A 162 0.25 -13.78 10.62
CA TRP A 162 0.85 -13.02 9.52
C TRP A 162 2.35 -12.78 9.78
N VAL A 163 3.21 -13.24 8.87
CA VAL A 163 4.66 -13.04 8.91
C VAL A 163 5.20 -12.61 7.54
N PHE A 164 6.19 -11.72 7.56
CA PHE A 164 6.98 -11.34 6.40
C PHE A 164 8.37 -11.99 6.48
N VAL A 165 8.82 -12.59 5.38
CA VAL A 165 10.12 -13.26 5.28
C VAL A 165 10.93 -12.65 4.14
N PRO A 166 11.76 -11.63 4.43
CA PRO A 166 12.63 -10.99 3.43
C PRO A 166 13.67 -11.97 2.88
N ALA A 167 13.95 -11.87 1.58
CA ALA A 167 14.83 -12.77 0.83
C ALA A 167 14.53 -14.26 1.08
N TYR A 168 13.23 -14.63 1.13
CA TYR A 168 12.81 -16.01 1.26
C TYR A 168 13.45 -16.90 0.17
N ASP A 169 13.91 -18.09 0.58
CA ASP A 169 14.50 -19.10 -0.31
C ASP A 169 14.09 -20.49 0.17
N ASP A 170 13.09 -21.09 -0.48
CA ASP A 170 12.63 -22.48 -0.26
C ASP A 170 12.48 -22.93 1.22
N GLY A 171 11.84 -22.08 2.04
CA GLY A 171 11.60 -22.34 3.46
C GLY A 171 12.69 -21.80 4.38
N LYS A 172 13.77 -21.24 3.83
CA LYS A 172 14.77 -20.49 4.57
C LYS A 172 14.30 -19.05 4.78
N ALA A 173 14.69 -18.50 5.92
CA ALA A 173 14.42 -17.13 6.32
C ALA A 173 15.75 -16.46 6.71
N PRO A 174 16.60 -16.07 5.73
CA PRO A 174 17.96 -15.58 6.01
C PRO A 174 17.98 -14.32 6.87
N TYR A 175 16.95 -13.49 6.77
CA TYR A 175 16.74 -12.30 7.61
C TYR A 175 15.70 -12.51 8.73
N GLY A 176 15.32 -13.77 8.98
CA GLY A 176 14.33 -14.15 9.97
C GLY A 176 12.88 -13.93 9.53
N GLN A 177 11.95 -14.30 10.42
CA GLN A 177 10.51 -14.17 10.21
C GLN A 177 9.98 -12.98 11.04
N TRP A 178 9.35 -12.02 10.36
CA TRP A 178 8.91 -10.76 10.94
C TRP A 178 7.40 -10.75 11.12
N THR A 179 6.96 -10.96 12.34
CA THR A 179 5.53 -11.03 12.70
C THR A 179 4.89 -9.64 12.72
N ALA A 180 3.68 -9.50 12.17
CA ALA A 180 2.92 -8.26 12.25
C ALA A 180 2.53 -7.90 13.70
N THR A 181 2.69 -6.65 14.09
CA THR A 181 2.00 -6.02 15.23
C THR A 181 0.68 -5.39 14.80
N ARG A 182 0.60 -5.00 13.53
CA ARG A 182 -0.58 -4.39 12.91
C ARG A 182 -0.67 -4.78 11.45
N THR A 183 -1.90 -5.00 10.97
CA THR A 183 -2.20 -5.12 9.54
C THR A 183 -3.25 -4.08 9.17
N LEU A 184 -3.08 -3.42 8.04
CA LEU A 184 -3.89 -2.30 7.59
C LEU A 184 -4.26 -2.46 6.12
N THR A 185 -5.44 -1.98 5.74
CA THR A 185 -5.85 -1.90 4.33
C THR A 185 -6.59 -0.60 4.07
N THR A 186 -6.78 -0.25 2.80
CA THR A 186 -7.55 0.95 2.43
C THR A 186 -9.01 0.81 2.89
N PRO A 187 -9.70 1.93 3.20
CA PRO A 187 -11.11 1.89 3.57
C PRO A 187 -12.01 1.27 2.49
N GLN A 188 -11.68 1.47 1.21
CA GLN A 188 -12.43 0.96 0.08
C GLN A 188 -12.26 -0.56 -0.06
N TRP A 189 -11.05 -1.07 0.19
CA TRP A 189 -10.84 -2.52 0.26
C TRP A 189 -11.55 -3.14 1.46
N GLU A 190 -11.49 -2.51 2.63
CA GLU A 190 -12.20 -2.97 3.83
C GLU A 190 -13.72 -3.06 3.60
N ALA A 191 -14.29 -2.04 2.97
CA ALA A 191 -15.74 -1.91 2.85
C ALA A 191 -16.33 -2.84 1.78
N SER A 192 -15.66 -2.99 0.65
CA SER A 192 -16.24 -3.64 -0.53
C SER A 192 -15.25 -4.39 -1.42
N GLU A 193 -14.00 -4.55 -0.99
CA GLU A 193 -12.95 -5.22 -1.79
C GLU A 193 -12.77 -4.56 -3.17
N ASP A 194 -12.83 -3.23 -3.21
CA ASP A 194 -12.64 -2.46 -4.44
C ASP A 194 -11.22 -2.64 -4.97
N ILE A 195 -11.11 -3.25 -6.15
CA ILE A 195 -9.83 -3.65 -6.74
C ILE A 195 -8.88 -2.47 -6.97
N ASN A 196 -9.42 -1.27 -7.26
CA ASN A 196 -8.61 -0.06 -7.48
C ASN A 196 -7.87 0.39 -6.21
N HIS A 197 -8.23 -0.19 -5.07
CA HIS A 197 -7.73 0.14 -3.76
C HIS A 197 -7.21 -1.10 -3.01
N ASP A 198 -6.86 -2.17 -3.73
CA ASP A 198 -6.27 -3.41 -3.20
C ASP A 198 -4.82 -3.20 -2.70
N VAL A 199 -4.65 -2.33 -1.71
CA VAL A 199 -3.38 -1.98 -1.09
C VAL A 199 -3.44 -2.27 0.39
N GLY A 200 -2.45 -3.01 0.88
CA GLY A 200 -2.30 -3.40 2.27
C GLY A 200 -0.96 -2.94 2.83
N ALA A 201 -0.90 -2.79 4.14
CA ALA A 201 0.32 -2.56 4.87
C ALA A 201 0.38 -3.45 6.12
N ALA A 202 1.59 -3.82 6.53
CA ALA A 202 1.84 -4.42 7.82
C ALA A 202 2.94 -3.66 8.54
N VAL A 203 2.75 -3.43 9.84
CA VAL A 203 3.83 -2.99 10.73
C VAL A 203 4.32 -4.24 11.45
N VAL A 204 5.61 -4.55 11.35
CA VAL A 204 6.19 -5.76 11.94
C VAL A 204 6.88 -5.47 13.26
N ALA A 205 6.88 -6.46 14.15
CA ALA A 205 7.56 -6.38 15.42
C ALA A 205 9.08 -6.42 15.21
N PRO A 206 9.87 -5.73 16.05
CA PRO A 206 11.31 -5.92 16.07
C PRO A 206 11.69 -7.40 16.22
N LEU A 207 12.79 -7.77 15.58
CA LEU A 207 13.37 -9.10 15.66
C LEU A 207 14.78 -8.97 16.24
N ASN A 208 15.03 -9.65 17.36
CA ASN A 208 16.32 -9.60 18.07
C ASN A 208 16.76 -8.15 18.38
N GLY A 209 15.81 -7.30 18.80
CA GLY A 209 16.05 -5.91 19.16
C GLY A 209 16.26 -4.95 17.98
N ARG A 210 16.15 -5.41 16.72
CA ARG A 210 16.33 -4.59 15.52
C ARG A 210 15.02 -4.39 14.77
N THR A 211 14.86 -3.23 14.16
CA THR A 211 13.74 -2.92 13.26
C THR A 211 13.98 -3.53 11.88
N LEU A 212 12.92 -3.72 11.10
CA LEU A 212 12.99 -4.41 9.81
C LEU A 212 14.01 -3.74 8.87
N THR A 213 13.84 -2.45 8.62
CA THR A 213 14.63 -1.77 7.58
C THR A 213 16.06 -1.48 8.03
N SER A 214 16.36 -1.58 9.33
CA SER A 214 17.74 -1.59 9.83
C SER A 214 18.50 -2.88 9.46
N VAL A 215 17.78 -3.96 9.18
CA VAL A 215 18.35 -5.27 8.84
C VAL A 215 18.40 -5.47 7.33
N VAL A 216 17.32 -5.13 6.62
CA VAL A 216 17.16 -5.51 5.20
C VAL A 216 17.23 -4.34 4.23
N GLY A 217 17.41 -3.11 4.74
CA GLY A 217 17.24 -1.89 3.96
C GLY A 217 15.75 -1.60 3.71
N ALA A 218 15.49 -0.65 2.82
CA ALA A 218 14.14 -0.24 2.46
C ALA A 218 14.11 0.36 1.06
N GLN A 219 12.98 0.24 0.37
CA GLN A 219 12.74 0.93 -0.90
C GLN A 219 11.99 2.25 -0.67
N GLY A 220 12.23 3.22 -1.55
CA GLY A 220 11.43 4.44 -1.58
C GLY A 220 10.02 4.17 -2.09
N LEU A 221 9.12 5.11 -1.86
CA LEU A 221 7.74 5.10 -2.37
C LEU A 221 7.49 6.35 -3.20
N GLN A 222 6.65 6.23 -4.21
CA GLN A 222 6.09 7.37 -4.93
C GLN A 222 4.58 7.21 -5.04
N PHE A 223 3.88 8.29 -4.69
CA PHE A 223 2.44 8.42 -4.86
C PHE A 223 2.16 9.43 -5.97
N ASN A 224 1.01 9.28 -6.62
CA ASN A 224 0.56 10.15 -7.69
C ASN A 224 1.53 10.20 -8.91
N GLY A 225 2.16 9.07 -9.26
CA GLY A 225 3.22 8.95 -10.28
C GLY A 225 2.77 8.93 -11.75
N GLY A 226 1.45 8.97 -12.03
CA GLY A 226 0.88 8.85 -13.38
C GLY A 226 1.02 7.45 -14.01
N TYR A 227 0.57 7.29 -15.25
CA TYR A 227 0.57 6.01 -15.99
C TYR A 227 1.64 5.97 -17.09
N ASN A 228 1.72 4.83 -17.79
CA ASN A 228 2.53 4.61 -18.98
C ASN A 228 4.04 4.81 -18.72
N LYS A 229 4.58 4.05 -17.76
CA LYS A 229 5.98 4.14 -17.33
C LYS A 229 6.69 2.82 -17.56
N GLN A 230 8.02 2.86 -17.69
CA GLN A 230 8.84 1.67 -17.53
C GLN A 230 8.76 1.23 -16.06
N MET A 231 8.39 -0.03 -15.84
CA MET A 231 8.22 -0.58 -14.51
C MET A 231 8.83 -1.98 -14.40
N TYR A 232 9.26 -2.32 -13.19
CA TYR A 232 9.62 -3.67 -12.78
C TYR A 232 8.66 -4.11 -11.69
N ALA A 233 8.08 -5.30 -11.82
CA ALA A 233 7.26 -5.94 -10.82
C ALA A 233 8.00 -7.15 -10.27
N PHE A 234 8.00 -7.33 -8.95
CA PHE A 234 8.67 -8.46 -8.29
C PHE A 234 7.68 -9.26 -7.45
N GLY A 235 7.95 -10.53 -7.21
CA GLY A 235 7.16 -11.37 -6.30
C GLY A 235 7.65 -12.81 -6.22
N PHE A 236 6.96 -13.60 -5.40
CA PHE A 236 7.20 -15.04 -5.21
C PHE A 236 5.97 -15.84 -5.69
N PRO A 237 5.74 -15.93 -7.01
CA PRO A 237 4.66 -16.76 -7.56
C PRO A 237 4.87 -18.23 -7.16
N ALA A 238 3.81 -18.91 -6.74
CA ALA A 238 3.87 -20.27 -6.20
C ALA A 238 2.81 -21.23 -6.78
N ALA A 239 2.23 -20.87 -7.93
CA ALA A 239 1.45 -21.80 -8.73
C ALA A 239 2.22 -22.10 -10.02
N SER A 240 1.97 -23.29 -10.59
CA SER A 240 2.66 -23.77 -11.79
C SER A 240 2.69 -22.71 -12.90
N PRO A 241 3.85 -22.48 -13.55
CA PRO A 241 5.09 -23.26 -13.48
C PRO A 241 6.03 -22.92 -12.30
N TYR A 242 5.64 -22.02 -11.41
CA TYR A 242 6.43 -21.61 -10.25
C TYR A 242 6.09 -22.42 -8.99
N ASP A 243 7.00 -22.43 -8.02
CA ASP A 243 6.87 -23.14 -6.76
C ASP A 243 7.01 -22.22 -5.52
N GLY A 244 7.22 -20.92 -5.73
CA GLY A 244 7.36 -19.92 -4.68
C GLY A 244 8.72 -19.92 -4.00
N SER A 245 9.71 -20.64 -4.53
CA SER A 245 11.07 -20.71 -3.96
C SER A 245 11.93 -19.49 -4.30
N ALA A 246 11.68 -18.83 -5.43
CA ALA A 246 12.52 -17.76 -5.97
C ALA A 246 11.81 -16.41 -6.09
N LEU A 247 12.59 -15.34 -6.00
CA LEU A 247 12.16 -13.99 -6.39
C LEU A 247 12.10 -13.93 -7.93
N ILE A 248 10.90 -13.71 -8.45
CA ILE A 248 10.62 -13.58 -9.88
C ILE A 248 10.37 -12.11 -10.19
N HIS A 249 10.73 -11.69 -11.40
CA HIS A 249 10.40 -10.35 -11.89
C HIS A 249 9.72 -10.38 -13.26
N CYS A 250 8.90 -9.35 -13.48
CA CYS A 250 8.40 -8.93 -14.77
C CYS A 250 8.87 -7.49 -15.00
N SER A 251 9.12 -7.10 -16.23
CA SER A 251 9.50 -5.73 -16.55
C SER A 251 9.04 -5.35 -17.95
N GLY A 252 8.67 -4.09 -18.12
CA GLY A 252 8.16 -3.60 -19.39
C GLY A 252 7.56 -2.21 -19.30
N ASN A 253 7.04 -1.73 -20.43
CA ASN A 253 6.23 -0.52 -20.46
C ASN A 253 4.85 -0.85 -19.90
N SER A 254 4.51 -0.28 -18.75
CA SER A 254 3.17 -0.40 -18.20
C SER A 254 2.17 0.41 -19.02
N SER A 255 0.90 0.07 -18.91
CA SER A 255 -0.21 0.90 -19.37
C SER A 255 -1.19 1.12 -18.23
N LYS A 256 -2.19 1.98 -18.45
CA LYS A 256 -3.41 1.92 -17.64
C LYS A 256 -4.24 0.71 -18.08
N ASP A 257 -4.97 0.09 -17.16
CA ASP A 257 -6.00 -0.86 -17.52
C ASP A 257 -7.01 -0.20 -18.47
N PHE A 258 -7.24 -0.85 -19.60
CA PHE A 258 -8.14 -0.40 -20.66
C PHE A 258 -9.53 -1.04 -20.55
N LEU A 259 -9.75 -1.85 -19.50
CA LEU A 259 -10.97 -2.60 -19.28
C LEU A 259 -11.81 -1.99 -18.14
N PHE A 260 -11.60 -2.44 -16.91
CA PHE A 260 -12.60 -2.30 -15.84
C PHE A 260 -12.07 -1.62 -14.57
N SER A 261 -10.76 -1.39 -14.47
CA SER A 261 -10.12 -0.71 -13.34
C SER A 261 -9.41 0.59 -13.78
N GLN A 262 -8.87 1.30 -12.80
CA GLN A 262 -7.97 2.43 -12.99
C GLN A 262 -6.51 1.97 -12.83
N ASP A 263 -6.23 0.67 -12.80
CA ASP A 263 -4.96 0.17 -12.31
C ASP A 263 -3.87 0.18 -13.36
N HIS A 264 -2.61 0.02 -12.92
CA HIS A 264 -1.51 -0.25 -13.82
C HIS A 264 -1.67 -1.64 -14.42
N SER A 265 -1.17 -1.81 -15.64
CA SER A 265 -1.16 -3.08 -16.35
C SER A 265 0.23 -3.35 -16.92
N LEU A 266 0.72 -4.58 -16.75
CA LEU A 266 2.04 -5.01 -17.21
C LEU A 266 1.95 -6.44 -17.76
N ALA A 267 2.64 -6.71 -18.87
CA ALA A 267 2.82 -8.08 -19.35
C ALA A 267 3.63 -8.86 -18.30
N CYS A 268 3.05 -9.92 -17.75
CA CYS A 268 3.63 -10.64 -16.63
C CYS A 268 2.95 -12.00 -16.43
N ASP A 269 3.76 -13.04 -16.35
CA ASP A 269 3.37 -14.44 -16.23
C ASP A 269 3.37 -14.91 -14.77
N MET A 270 3.76 -14.06 -13.82
CA MET A 270 3.70 -14.38 -12.40
C MET A 270 2.29 -14.82 -11.99
N THR A 271 2.20 -15.93 -11.27
CA THR A 271 0.96 -16.52 -10.79
C THR A 271 0.62 -16.07 -9.36
N GLY A 272 -0.44 -16.65 -8.78
CA GLY A 272 -0.74 -16.51 -7.36
C GLY A 272 0.47 -16.72 -6.46
N GLY A 273 0.50 -16.03 -5.32
CA GLY A 273 1.67 -15.90 -4.44
C GLY A 273 2.53 -14.66 -4.74
N SER A 274 2.55 -14.19 -5.99
CA SER A 274 3.20 -12.92 -6.36
C SER A 274 2.46 -11.69 -5.83
N SER A 275 1.16 -11.82 -5.55
CA SER A 275 0.30 -10.78 -4.99
C SER A 275 0.96 -10.02 -3.84
N GLY A 276 0.85 -8.70 -3.85
CA GLY A 276 1.47 -7.79 -2.90
C GLY A 276 2.95 -7.49 -3.16
N GLY A 277 3.60 -8.19 -4.09
CA GLY A 277 4.97 -7.91 -4.49
C GLY A 277 5.11 -6.53 -5.17
N PRO A 278 6.24 -5.84 -5.03
CA PRO A 278 6.35 -4.42 -5.35
C PRO A 278 6.48 -4.16 -6.85
N TRP A 279 5.94 -3.01 -7.30
CA TRP A 279 6.21 -2.44 -8.62
C TRP A 279 7.04 -1.17 -8.49
N PHE A 280 8.12 -1.05 -9.24
CA PHE A 280 9.07 0.06 -9.19
C PHE A 280 9.09 0.88 -10.48
N THR A 281 9.13 2.21 -10.34
CA THR A 281 9.64 3.13 -11.37
C THR A 281 11.07 3.54 -11.04
N GLY A 282 11.81 3.96 -12.07
CA GLY A 282 13.21 4.40 -11.90
C GLY A 282 14.10 3.33 -11.29
N PHE A 283 13.79 2.06 -11.57
CA PHE A 283 14.52 0.92 -11.02
C PHE A 283 15.90 0.83 -11.66
N ASP A 284 16.93 0.83 -10.82
CA ASP A 284 18.31 0.64 -11.21
C ASP A 284 18.69 -0.83 -10.96
N GLU A 285 18.89 -1.59 -12.03
CA GLU A 285 19.23 -3.03 -11.96
C GLU A 285 20.53 -3.29 -11.20
N ALA A 286 21.50 -2.36 -11.20
CA ALA A 286 22.79 -2.55 -10.56
C ALA A 286 22.70 -2.38 -9.04
N THR A 287 21.91 -1.43 -8.58
CA THR A 287 21.71 -1.18 -7.14
C THR A 287 20.53 -1.95 -6.56
N GLY A 288 19.60 -2.40 -7.41
CA GLY A 288 18.33 -3.01 -7.01
C GLY A 288 17.41 -2.03 -6.29
N THR A 289 17.55 -0.73 -6.54
CA THR A 289 16.72 0.31 -5.90
C THR A 289 15.73 0.92 -6.89
N GLY A 290 14.56 1.31 -6.40
CA GLY A 290 13.57 2.05 -7.17
C GLY A 290 12.53 2.71 -6.27
N LEU A 291 11.57 3.42 -6.89
CA LEU A 291 10.43 3.98 -6.19
C LEU A 291 9.24 3.05 -6.34
N GLN A 292 8.77 2.47 -5.24
CA GLN A 292 7.59 1.62 -5.24
C GLN A 292 6.35 2.48 -5.52
N VAL A 293 5.62 2.15 -6.59
CA VAL A 293 4.45 2.89 -7.08
C VAL A 293 3.18 2.04 -7.17
N SER A 294 3.30 0.73 -6.97
CA SER A 294 2.18 -0.20 -6.98
C SER A 294 2.56 -1.54 -6.32
N VAL A 295 1.65 -2.51 -6.39
CA VAL A 295 1.84 -3.90 -5.98
C VAL A 295 1.18 -4.83 -7.00
N ASN A 296 1.65 -6.08 -7.14
CA ASN A 296 0.88 -7.12 -7.84
C ASN A 296 -0.47 -7.31 -7.13
N SER A 297 -1.59 -7.25 -7.83
CA SER A 297 -2.92 -7.39 -7.22
C SER A 297 -3.72 -8.52 -7.85
N PHE A 298 -4.03 -8.42 -9.14
CA PHE A 298 -4.93 -9.37 -9.79
C PHE A 298 -4.58 -9.62 -11.26
N GLY A 299 -5.22 -10.65 -11.81
CA GLY A 299 -5.30 -10.90 -13.25
C GLY A 299 -6.75 -11.12 -13.69
N TYR A 300 -7.03 -10.97 -14.98
CA TYR A 300 -8.31 -11.38 -15.56
C TYR A 300 -8.23 -12.81 -16.07
N THR A 301 -9.28 -13.61 -15.86
CA THR A 301 -9.32 -15.00 -16.35
C THR A 301 -9.27 -15.10 -17.88
N PHE A 302 -9.73 -14.06 -18.58
CA PHE A 302 -9.80 -13.98 -20.04
C PHE A 302 -8.64 -13.19 -20.68
N LEU A 303 -7.72 -12.66 -19.86
CA LEU A 303 -6.54 -11.94 -20.33
C LEU A 303 -5.30 -12.51 -19.62
N PRO A 304 -4.81 -13.67 -20.07
CA PRO A 304 -3.64 -14.31 -19.46
C PRO A 304 -2.38 -13.45 -19.65
N ASN A 305 -1.33 -13.77 -18.89
CA ASN A 305 0.01 -13.19 -19.02
C ASN A 305 0.05 -11.68 -18.80
N ARG A 306 -0.82 -11.21 -17.89
CA ARG A 306 -0.94 -9.81 -17.53
C ARG A 306 -1.24 -9.69 -16.04
N MET A 307 -0.44 -8.86 -15.38
CA MET A 307 -0.62 -8.49 -13.99
C MET A 307 -1.12 -7.06 -13.91
N PHE A 308 -2.04 -6.83 -12.97
CA PHE A 308 -2.55 -5.50 -12.66
C PHE A 308 -2.16 -5.12 -11.24
N GLY A 309 -1.93 -3.83 -11.03
CA GLY A 309 -1.53 -3.28 -9.76
C GLY A 309 -2.18 -1.93 -9.49
N PRO A 310 -2.74 -1.69 -8.30
CA PRO A 310 -3.49 -0.48 -8.00
C PRO A 310 -2.63 0.77 -8.12
N TYR A 311 -3.25 1.85 -8.62
CA TYR A 311 -2.59 3.15 -8.67
C TYR A 311 -2.35 3.69 -7.25
N PHE A 312 -1.11 4.02 -6.91
CA PHE A 312 -0.78 4.62 -5.62
C PHE A 312 -1.15 6.11 -5.59
N GLY A 313 -2.45 6.39 -5.43
CA GLY A 313 -2.98 7.73 -5.21
C GLY A 313 -3.00 8.15 -3.72
N ASP A 314 -3.76 9.19 -3.42
CA ASP A 314 -3.86 9.75 -2.06
C ASP A 314 -4.39 8.75 -1.02
N VAL A 315 -5.25 7.82 -1.43
CA VAL A 315 -5.77 6.75 -0.56
C VAL A 315 -4.64 5.81 -0.11
N ALA A 316 -3.79 5.38 -1.05
CA ALA A 316 -2.63 4.55 -0.74
C ALA A 316 -1.61 5.33 0.10
N LYS A 317 -1.44 6.63 -0.18
CA LYS A 317 -0.59 7.52 0.64
C LYS A 317 -1.10 7.62 2.07
N ALA A 318 -2.41 7.81 2.28
CA ALA A 318 -3.00 7.88 3.61
C ALA A 318 -2.85 6.56 4.40
N LEU A 319 -2.97 5.42 3.73
CA LEU A 319 -2.65 4.11 4.30
C LEU A 319 -1.18 4.04 4.76
N TYR A 320 -0.24 4.43 3.90
CA TYR A 320 1.19 4.47 4.23
C TYR A 320 1.48 5.43 5.39
N ASP A 321 0.95 6.65 5.36
CA ASP A 321 1.14 7.66 6.40
C ASP A 321 0.65 7.15 7.77
N ARG A 322 -0.47 6.41 7.80
CA ARG A 322 -0.96 5.76 9.02
C ARG A 322 -0.05 4.62 9.46
N ALA A 323 0.41 3.77 8.55
CA ALA A 323 1.24 2.62 8.87
C ALA A 323 2.61 3.04 9.41
N GLN A 324 3.25 4.05 8.81
CA GLN A 324 4.59 4.50 9.20
C GLN A 324 4.63 5.24 10.55
N ALA A 325 3.48 5.72 11.04
CA ALA A 325 3.33 6.42 12.31
C ALA A 325 2.93 5.50 13.49
N ALA A 326 2.75 4.20 13.25
CA ALA A 326 2.12 3.27 14.19
C ALA A 326 3.09 2.48 15.08
#